data_AF-A0A935KW34-F1
#
_entry.id   AF-A0A935KW34-F1
#
_cell.length_a   1.000
_cell.length_b   1.000
_cell.length_c   1.000
_cell.angle_alpha   90.00
_cell.angle_beta   90.00
_cell.angle_gamma   90.00
#
_symmetry.space_group_name_H-M   'P 1'
#
loop_
_entity.id
_entity.type
_entity.pdbx_description
1 polymer ?
#
loop_
_entity_poly.entity_id
_entity_poly.type
_entity_poly.pdbx_seq_one_letter_code
_entity_poly.pdbx_strand_id
1 'polypeptide(L)'
;MNITYTQRMARSEADRQRLHYEIACFYYNDYEEICKILEKETKNNPYSEDTLKTIRFRHIDMMRKVVKKLTAGVYHQRPIRKLVISEGTETTEEVVDEGLEEVLEQANFHAAVKEAYEAAQVFNTVFAMPVFDEQKKTMKIDVILPNEVSVQERKADYLDFDAIKIKKCIGGEVIQSVWTEEEHYRKEGDSIKAIPGNEEKKEPLKNPFAPVIPVSVLRLARVGFLRRTKFESLHGQKRANYQ
;
A
#
# COMPACT_ATOMS: atom_id res chain seq x y z
N MET A 1 -30.64 17.35 -12.93
CA MET A 1 -29.66 16.86 -13.92
C MET A 1 -29.36 15.40 -13.62
N ASN A 2 -29.54 14.49 -14.59
CA ASN A 2 -29.15 13.09 -14.43
C ASN A 2 -27.62 12.98 -14.61
N ILE A 3 -26.93 12.65 -13.53
CA ILE A 3 -25.48 12.41 -13.52
C ILE A 3 -25.20 11.09 -14.24
N THR A 4 -24.28 11.09 -15.21
CA THR A 4 -23.90 9.88 -15.97
C THR A 4 -23.23 8.84 -15.08
N TYR A 5 -23.20 7.56 -15.49
CA TYR A 5 -22.50 6.50 -14.75
C TYR A 5 -21.02 6.84 -14.52
N THR A 6 -20.34 7.38 -15.53
CA THR A 6 -18.94 7.81 -15.45
C THR A 6 -18.73 8.91 -14.41
N GLN A 7 -19.63 9.89 -14.35
CA GLN A 7 -19.58 10.95 -13.33
C GLN A 7 -19.87 10.40 -11.92
N ARG A 8 -20.76 9.41 -11.78
CA ARG A 8 -21.00 8.74 -10.49
C ARG A 8 -19.78 7.97 -10.01
N MET A 9 -19.11 7.24 -10.90
CA MET A 9 -17.87 6.53 -10.58
C MET A 9 -16.75 7.49 -10.18
N ALA A 10 -16.57 8.58 -10.92
CA ALA A 10 -15.59 9.61 -10.57
C ALA A 10 -15.86 10.24 -9.20
N ARG A 11 -17.13 10.51 -8.88
CA ARG A 11 -17.53 11.00 -7.56
C ARG A 11 -17.27 9.98 -6.46
N SER A 12 -17.63 8.72 -6.67
CA SER A 12 -17.39 7.63 -5.72
C SER A 12 -15.90 7.47 -5.41
N GLU A 13 -15.04 7.58 -6.43
CA GLU A 13 -13.58 7.51 -6.25
C GLU A 13 -13.05 8.72 -5.49
N ALA A 14 -13.53 9.93 -5.79
CA ALA A 14 -13.18 11.13 -5.05
C ALA A 14 -13.60 11.06 -3.57
N ASP A 15 -14.81 10.54 -3.30
CA ASP A 15 -15.30 10.34 -1.94
C ASP A 15 -14.47 9.29 -1.18
N ARG A 16 -14.09 8.19 -1.84
CA ARG A 16 -13.20 7.15 -1.29
C ARG A 16 -11.83 7.74 -0.93
N GLN A 17 -11.22 8.49 -1.84
CA GLN A 17 -9.93 9.14 -1.62
C GLN A 17 -9.99 10.16 -0.48
N ARG A 18 -11.06 10.98 -0.42
CA ARG A 18 -11.28 11.93 0.67
C ARG A 18 -11.40 11.24 2.03
N LEU A 19 -12.23 10.20 2.12
CA LEU A 19 -12.41 9.46 3.36
C LEU A 19 -11.09 8.84 3.85
N HIS A 20 -10.33 8.21 2.96
CA HIS A 20 -9.04 7.66 3.33
C HIS A 20 -7.99 8.72 3.66
N TYR A 21 -8.06 9.91 3.03
CA TYR A 21 -7.19 11.04 3.38
C TYR A 21 -7.46 11.51 4.81
N GLU A 22 -8.73 11.67 5.19
CA GLU A 22 -9.10 12.05 6.56
C GLU A 22 -8.58 11.02 7.56
N ILE A 23 -8.77 9.72 7.30
CA ILE A 23 -8.20 8.64 8.13
C ILE A 23 -6.67 8.70 8.17
N ALA A 24 -6.00 9.03 7.07
CA ALA A 24 -4.55 9.21 7.00
C ALA A 24 -4.05 10.36 7.87
N CYS A 25 -4.78 11.48 7.97
CA CYS A 25 -4.44 12.55 8.90
C CYS A 25 -4.41 12.04 10.35
N PHE A 26 -5.41 11.23 10.76
CA PHE A 26 -5.42 10.60 12.08
C PHE A 26 -4.32 9.54 12.26
N TYR A 27 -4.03 8.76 11.23
CA TYR A 27 -2.97 7.74 11.26
C TYR A 27 -1.57 8.36 11.43
N TYR A 28 -1.28 9.44 10.71
CA TYR A 28 -0.02 10.18 10.79
C TYR A 28 0.03 11.20 11.93
N ASN A 29 -1.08 11.39 12.65
CA ASN A 29 -1.21 12.37 13.72
C ASN A 29 -0.92 13.81 13.24
N ASP A 30 -1.43 14.17 12.06
CA ASP A 30 -1.38 15.55 11.55
C ASP A 30 -2.38 16.42 12.33
N TYR A 31 -1.88 17.03 13.40
CA TYR A 31 -2.70 17.80 14.33
C TYR A 31 -3.45 18.96 13.64
N GLU A 32 -2.81 19.64 12.71
CA GLU A 32 -3.39 20.81 12.04
C GLU A 32 -4.57 20.39 11.16
N GLU A 33 -4.36 19.38 10.31
CA GLU A 33 -5.41 18.86 9.44
C GLU A 33 -6.53 18.18 10.25
N ILE A 34 -6.20 17.45 11.32
CA ILE A 34 -7.21 16.88 12.23
C ILE A 34 -8.10 17.99 12.82
N CYS A 35 -7.52 19.10 13.28
CA CYS A 35 -8.31 20.21 13.81
C CYS A 35 -9.24 20.80 12.74
N LYS A 36 -8.75 21.00 11.52
CA LYS A 36 -9.57 21.48 10.38
C LYS A 36 -10.71 20.51 10.06
N ILE A 37 -10.44 19.21 10.04
CA ILE A 37 -11.45 18.16 9.82
C ILE A 37 -12.51 18.23 10.92
N LEU A 38 -12.11 18.27 12.20
CA LEU A 38 -13.03 18.33 13.33
C LEU A 38 -13.88 19.61 13.32
N GLU A 39 -13.28 20.76 13.04
CA GLU A 39 -13.99 22.03 12.89
C GLU A 39 -15.04 21.94 11.78
N LYS A 40 -14.67 21.42 10.61
CA LYS A 40 -15.57 21.28 9.47
C LYS A 40 -16.74 20.34 9.74
N GLU A 41 -16.46 19.17 10.32
CA GLU A 41 -17.48 18.14 10.61
C GLU A 41 -18.40 18.54 11.77
N THR A 42 -17.90 19.32 12.72
CA THR A 42 -18.70 19.76 13.88
C THR A 42 -19.40 21.10 13.70
N LYS A 43 -19.10 21.81 12.59
CA LYS A 43 -19.71 23.09 12.25
C LYS A 43 -21.20 22.94 12.00
N ASN A 44 -21.98 23.71 12.76
CA ASN A 44 -23.44 23.68 12.81
C ASN A 44 -24.02 22.32 13.23
N ASN A 45 -23.19 21.42 13.78
CA ASN A 45 -23.60 20.12 14.32
C ASN A 45 -22.44 19.42 15.09
N PRO A 46 -22.29 19.53 16.42
CA PRO A 46 -23.16 20.19 17.40
C PRO A 46 -22.79 21.65 17.71
N TYR A 47 -21.68 22.17 17.18
CA TYR A 47 -21.16 23.48 17.58
C TYR A 47 -21.51 24.57 16.58
N SER A 48 -21.87 25.77 17.08
CA SER A 48 -22.02 26.96 16.24
C SER A 48 -20.65 27.48 15.78
N GLU A 49 -20.62 28.30 14.71
CA GLU A 49 -19.39 28.94 14.24
C GLU A 49 -18.67 29.75 15.34
N ASP A 50 -19.41 30.47 16.17
CA ASP A 50 -18.83 31.28 17.25
C ASP A 50 -18.28 30.42 18.38
N THR A 51 -18.91 29.26 18.63
CA THR A 51 -18.40 28.26 19.56
C THR A 51 -17.07 27.68 19.06
N LEU A 52 -16.96 27.37 17.77
CA LEU A 52 -15.74 26.83 17.18
C LEU A 52 -14.56 27.81 17.20
N LYS A 53 -14.81 29.12 17.12
CA LYS A 53 -13.74 30.14 17.30
C LYS A 53 -13.14 30.13 18.71
N THR A 54 -13.88 29.63 19.69
CA THR A 54 -13.52 29.68 21.11
C THR A 54 -12.98 28.33 21.60
N ILE A 55 -13.53 27.22 21.11
CA ILE A 55 -13.11 25.88 21.48
C ILE A 55 -11.76 25.57 20.81
N ARG A 56 -10.82 25.06 21.61
CA ARG A 56 -9.59 24.46 21.09
C ARG A 56 -9.75 22.95 21.10
N PHE A 57 -9.77 22.34 19.92
CA PHE A 57 -9.70 20.88 19.83
C PHE A 57 -8.38 20.40 20.42
N ARG A 58 -8.44 19.36 21.24
CA ARG A 58 -7.26 18.65 21.74
C ARG A 58 -7.32 17.23 21.20
N HIS A 59 -6.46 16.92 20.24
CA HIS A 59 -6.30 15.57 19.76
C HIS A 59 -5.30 14.79 20.62
N ILE A 60 -5.69 13.60 21.08
CA ILE A 60 -4.81 12.64 21.74
C ILE A 60 -4.63 11.47 20.76
N ASP A 61 -3.39 11.21 20.35
CA ASP A 61 -3.07 10.10 19.45
C ASP A 61 -3.32 8.74 20.14
N MET A 62 -4.51 8.20 19.87
CA MET A 62 -4.91 6.85 20.27
C MET A 62 -4.64 5.82 19.18
N MET A 63 -4.55 6.25 17.92
CA MET A 63 -4.39 5.37 16.76
C MET A 63 -3.09 4.59 16.86
N ARG A 64 -1.98 5.26 17.14
CA ARG A 64 -0.68 4.61 17.26
C ARG A 64 -0.66 3.54 18.35
N LYS A 65 -1.35 3.79 19.47
CA LYS A 65 -1.44 2.82 20.58
C LYS A 65 -2.25 1.59 20.19
N VAL A 66 -3.38 1.77 19.50
CA VAL A 66 -4.23 0.67 19.02
C VAL A 66 -3.49 -0.16 17.97
N VAL A 67 -2.91 0.48 16.96
CA VAL A 67 -2.16 -0.19 15.89
C VAL A 67 -1.02 -1.02 16.46
N LYS A 68 -0.18 -0.43 17.33
CA LYS A 68 0.91 -1.16 18.00
C LYS A 68 0.43 -2.37 18.78
N LYS A 69 -0.74 -2.28 19.42
CA LYS A 69 -1.33 -3.41 20.16
C LYS A 69 -1.80 -4.51 19.23
N LEU A 70 -2.37 -4.18 18.06
CA LEU A 70 -2.83 -5.15 17.07
C LEU A 70 -1.67 -5.83 16.34
N THR A 71 -0.55 -5.12 16.16
CA THR A 71 0.63 -5.66 15.47
C THR A 71 1.64 -6.31 16.42
N ALA A 72 1.52 -6.07 17.73
CA ALA A 72 2.29 -6.78 18.75
C ALA A 72 2.02 -8.28 18.65
N GLY A 73 3.09 -9.10 18.60
CA GLY A 73 2.96 -10.55 18.47
C GLY A 73 3.36 -11.09 17.10
N VAL A 74 3.13 -10.32 16.04
CA VAL A 74 3.33 -10.79 14.65
C VAL A 74 4.80 -10.73 14.25
N TYR A 75 5.47 -9.63 14.60
CA TYR A 75 6.89 -9.43 14.34
C TYR A 75 7.69 -9.56 15.63
N HIS A 76 7.95 -10.79 16.06
CA HIS A 76 8.85 -11.08 17.18
C HIS A 76 10.28 -11.40 16.73
N GLN A 77 10.42 -11.99 15.55
CA GLN A 77 11.70 -12.32 14.95
C GLN A 77 11.68 -11.95 13.46
N ARG A 78 12.83 -11.55 12.93
CA ARG A 78 12.97 -11.28 11.49
C ARG A 78 12.88 -12.62 10.75
N PRO A 79 11.90 -12.81 9.84
CA PRO A 79 11.83 -14.04 9.07
C PRO A 79 13.01 -14.10 8.11
N ILE A 80 13.71 -15.24 8.10
CA ILE A 80 14.77 -15.54 7.14
C ILE A 80 14.09 -15.82 5.80
N ARG A 81 14.58 -15.17 4.73
CA ARG A 81 14.07 -15.33 3.37
C ARG A 81 15.19 -15.86 2.49
N LYS A 82 14.84 -16.81 1.63
CA LYS A 82 15.77 -17.44 0.69
C LYS A 82 15.12 -17.47 -0.68
N LEU A 83 15.87 -17.11 -1.71
CA LEU A 83 15.47 -17.34 -3.10
C LEU A 83 16.16 -18.61 -3.57
N VAL A 84 15.38 -19.68 -3.72
CA VAL A 84 15.88 -20.97 -4.18
C VAL A 84 15.94 -20.93 -5.70
N ILE A 85 17.15 -21.00 -6.24
CA ILE A 85 17.41 -20.99 -7.69
C ILE A 85 17.19 -22.38 -8.28
N SER A 86 17.60 -23.42 -7.54
CA SER A 86 17.32 -24.81 -7.86
C SER A 86 17.06 -25.59 -6.59
N GLU A 87 15.94 -26.31 -6.57
CA GLU A 87 15.64 -27.25 -5.49
C GLU A 87 16.68 -28.37 -5.50
N GLY A 88 17.25 -28.65 -4.32
CA GLY A 88 18.20 -29.75 -4.14
C GLY A 88 17.52 -31.09 -4.42
N THR A 89 18.26 -32.02 -5.03
CA THR A 89 17.86 -33.43 -5.10
C THR A 89 18.65 -34.23 -4.06
N GLU A 90 18.39 -35.54 -3.90
CA GLU A 90 19.17 -36.40 -2.99
C GLU A 90 20.70 -36.36 -3.25
N THR A 91 21.12 -35.88 -4.43
CA THR A 91 22.52 -35.81 -4.87
C THR A 91 23.07 -34.41 -5.07
N THR A 92 22.25 -33.35 -4.95
CA THR A 92 22.69 -31.96 -5.20
C THR A 92 22.20 -31.01 -4.12
N GLU A 93 23.10 -30.15 -3.65
CA GLU A 93 22.76 -29.12 -2.65
C GLU A 93 21.79 -28.08 -3.22
N GLU A 94 20.97 -27.51 -2.32
CA GLU A 94 20.08 -26.39 -2.62
C GLU A 94 20.91 -25.16 -2.99
N VAL A 95 20.71 -24.64 -4.20
CA VAL A 95 21.39 -23.41 -4.64
C VAL A 95 20.50 -22.23 -4.30
N VAL A 96 21.01 -21.37 -3.42
CA VAL A 96 20.31 -20.19 -2.92
C VAL A 96 21.01 -18.94 -3.44
N ASP A 97 20.25 -17.91 -3.80
CA ASP A 97 20.81 -16.61 -4.14
C ASP A 97 21.37 -15.91 -2.89
N GLU A 98 22.68 -15.69 -2.86
CA GLU A 98 23.37 -15.00 -1.75
C GLU A 98 23.16 -13.48 -1.77
N GLY A 99 22.82 -12.90 -2.92
CA GLY A 99 22.62 -11.46 -3.10
C GLY A 99 21.27 -10.95 -2.60
N LEU A 100 20.28 -11.84 -2.43
CA LEU A 100 18.95 -11.46 -1.96
C LEU A 100 19.01 -10.77 -0.59
N GLU A 101 19.78 -11.30 0.36
CA GLU A 101 19.81 -10.77 1.73
C GLU A 101 20.32 -9.32 1.72
N GLU A 102 21.38 -9.04 0.97
CA GLU A 102 21.92 -7.69 0.81
C GLU A 102 20.87 -6.73 0.20
N VAL A 103 20.16 -7.16 -0.85
CA VAL A 103 19.11 -6.35 -1.48
C VAL A 103 17.96 -6.06 -0.51
N LEU A 104 17.53 -7.06 0.26
CA LEU A 104 16.46 -6.91 1.26
C LEU A 104 16.86 -5.98 2.40
N GLU A 105 18.12 -6.03 2.82
CA GLU A 105 18.67 -5.12 3.84
C GLU A 105 18.77 -3.68 3.32
N GLN A 106 19.34 -3.49 2.12
CA GLN A 106 19.41 -2.17 1.47
C GLN A 106 18.02 -1.55 1.32
N ALA A 107 17.02 -2.36 0.95
CA ALA A 107 15.63 -1.93 0.80
C ALA A 107 14.88 -1.70 2.12
N ASN A 108 15.49 -1.94 3.27
CA ASN A 108 14.84 -1.97 4.59
C ASN A 108 13.55 -2.81 4.60
N PHE A 109 13.58 -3.96 3.90
CA PHE A 109 12.40 -4.76 3.58
C PHE A 109 11.55 -5.09 4.81
N HIS A 110 12.19 -5.49 5.90
CA HIS A 110 11.47 -5.88 7.12
C HIS A 110 10.72 -4.71 7.77
N ALA A 111 11.32 -3.51 7.75
CA ALA A 111 10.67 -2.32 8.26
C ALA A 111 9.47 -1.95 7.38
N ALA A 112 9.63 -1.99 6.05
CA ALA A 112 8.55 -1.71 5.11
C ALA A 112 7.39 -2.71 5.22
N VAL A 113 7.67 -4.01 5.42
CA VAL A 113 6.64 -5.03 5.65
C VAL A 113 5.89 -4.79 6.96
N LYS A 114 6.60 -4.41 8.02
CA LYS A 114 5.97 -4.04 9.29
C LYS A 114 5.08 -2.81 9.13
N GLU A 115 5.57 -1.78 8.45
CA GLU A 115 4.82 -0.55 8.15
C GLU A 115 3.58 -0.83 7.30
N ALA A 116 3.70 -1.63 6.24
CA ALA A 116 2.58 -2.05 5.42
C ALA A 116 1.53 -2.79 6.25
N TYR A 117 1.96 -3.68 7.15
CA TYR A 117 1.04 -4.40 8.03
C TYR A 117 0.35 -3.46 9.03
N GLU A 118 1.07 -2.53 9.64
CA GLU A 118 0.52 -1.51 10.56
C GLU A 118 -0.51 -0.62 9.85
N ALA A 119 -0.20 -0.15 8.64
CA ALA A 119 -1.11 0.63 7.82
C ALA A 119 -2.34 -0.21 7.41
N ALA A 120 -2.15 -1.47 7.02
CA ALA A 120 -3.26 -2.35 6.63
C ALA A 120 -4.25 -2.62 7.79
N GLN A 121 -3.83 -2.56 9.06
CA GLN A 121 -4.76 -2.65 10.20
C GLN A 121 -5.77 -1.51 10.24
N VAL A 122 -5.41 -0.34 9.69
CA VAL A 122 -6.26 0.86 9.66
C VAL A 122 -7.02 0.97 8.35
N PHE A 123 -6.32 0.77 7.23
CA PHE A 123 -6.84 1.01 5.88
C PHE A 123 -7.43 -0.23 5.21
N ASN A 124 -7.29 -1.41 5.84
CA ASN A 124 -7.67 -2.73 5.36
C ASN A 124 -6.89 -3.22 4.12
N THR A 125 -6.56 -2.33 3.20
CA THR A 125 -5.76 -2.60 2.00
C THR A 125 -4.68 -1.54 1.87
N VAL A 126 -3.45 -1.97 1.56
CA VAL A 126 -2.33 -1.08 1.22
C VAL A 126 -1.56 -1.66 0.04
N PHE A 127 -0.85 -0.78 -0.66
CA PHE A 127 0.01 -1.17 -1.77
C PHE A 127 1.47 -1.01 -1.35
N ALA A 128 2.35 -1.88 -1.84
CA ALA A 128 3.79 -1.79 -1.61
C ALA A 128 4.51 -1.83 -2.96
N MET A 129 5.42 -0.89 -3.19
CA MET A 129 6.13 -0.76 -4.46
C MET A 129 7.62 -0.54 -4.23
N PRO A 130 8.52 -1.30 -4.88
CA PRO A 130 9.93 -0.99 -4.88
C PRO A 130 10.16 0.31 -5.67
N VAL A 131 10.93 1.22 -5.09
CA VAL A 131 11.29 2.49 -5.72
C VAL A 131 12.76 2.78 -5.47
N PHE A 132 13.40 3.42 -6.45
CA PHE A 132 14.77 3.86 -6.33
C PHE A 132 14.82 5.28 -5.74
N ASP A 133 15.51 5.46 -4.61
CA ASP A 133 15.74 6.76 -4.01
C ASP A 133 16.97 7.39 -4.68
N GLU A 134 16.73 8.35 -5.57
CA GLU A 134 17.80 9.04 -6.30
C GLU A 134 18.77 9.83 -5.40
N GLN A 135 18.32 10.29 -4.22
CA GLN A 135 19.16 11.04 -3.29
C GLN A 135 20.12 10.11 -2.54
N LYS A 136 19.61 8.95 -2.11
CA LYS A 136 20.39 7.96 -1.36
C LYS A 136 21.10 6.95 -2.24
N LYS A 137 20.73 6.86 -3.52
CA LYS A 137 21.17 5.84 -4.49
C LYS A 137 20.94 4.42 -3.99
N THR A 138 19.82 4.22 -3.30
CA THR A 138 19.41 2.93 -2.72
C THR A 138 17.99 2.58 -3.13
N MET A 139 17.70 1.28 -3.23
CA MET A 139 16.33 0.82 -3.31
C MET A 139 15.61 1.03 -1.98
N LYS A 140 14.30 1.30 -2.03
CA LYS A 140 13.41 1.26 -0.87
C LYS A 140 12.07 0.67 -1.28
N ILE A 141 11.26 0.26 -0.30
CA ILE A 141 9.87 -0.11 -0.54
C ILE A 141 8.98 1.01 0.00
N ASP A 142 8.19 1.62 -0.88
CA ASP A 142 7.18 2.60 -0.51
C ASP A 142 5.89 1.86 -0.16
N VAL A 143 5.32 2.17 1.02
CA VAL A 143 3.98 1.76 1.42
C VAL A 143 3.02 2.86 1.01
N ILE A 144 2.13 2.56 0.08
CA ILE A 144 1.22 3.52 -0.53
C ILE A 144 -0.18 3.29 0.02
N LEU A 145 -0.79 4.36 0.53
CA LEU A 145 -2.11 4.30 1.14
C LEU A 145 -3.23 4.42 0.09
N PRO A 146 -4.45 3.93 0.39
CA PRO A 146 -5.55 3.98 -0.56
C PRO A 146 -5.94 5.38 -1.04
N ASN A 147 -5.71 6.43 -0.27
CA ASN A 147 -5.99 7.81 -0.68
C ASN A 147 -5.06 8.33 -1.78
N GLU A 148 -3.91 7.67 -1.98
CA GLU A 148 -2.88 8.06 -2.94
C GLU A 148 -2.98 7.27 -4.24
N VAL A 149 -3.86 6.27 -4.29
CA VAL A 149 -3.97 5.34 -5.41
C VAL A 149 -5.35 5.42 -6.05
N SER A 150 -5.39 5.31 -7.37
CA SER A 150 -6.58 4.91 -8.12
C SER A 150 -6.26 3.64 -8.92
N VAL A 151 -7.17 2.69 -8.90
CA VAL A 151 -7.04 1.40 -9.59
C VAL A 151 -8.03 1.36 -10.75
N GLN A 152 -7.60 0.82 -11.88
CA GLN A 152 -8.47 0.48 -12.99
C GLN A 152 -8.52 -1.04 -13.12
N GLU A 153 -9.68 -1.61 -12.80
CA GLU A 153 -9.92 -3.05 -12.84
C GLU A 153 -9.90 -3.60 -14.28
N ARG A 154 -9.50 -4.86 -14.42
CA ARG A 154 -9.66 -5.61 -15.67
C ARG A 154 -11.14 -5.76 -16.00
N LYS A 155 -11.50 -5.58 -17.28
CA LYS A 155 -12.90 -5.82 -17.71
C LYS A 155 -13.36 -7.27 -17.48
N ALA A 156 -12.43 -8.22 -17.50
CA ALA A 156 -12.71 -9.64 -17.38
C ALA A 156 -12.72 -10.14 -15.92
N ASP A 157 -11.97 -9.50 -15.02
CA ASP A 157 -11.85 -9.88 -13.62
C ASP A 157 -11.70 -8.63 -12.75
N TYR A 158 -12.67 -8.39 -11.85
CA TYR A 158 -12.66 -7.26 -10.92
C TYR A 158 -11.64 -7.43 -9.78
N LEU A 159 -11.08 -8.63 -9.62
CA LEU A 159 -10.03 -8.91 -8.63
C LEU A 159 -8.63 -8.55 -9.14
N ASP A 160 -8.49 -8.33 -10.45
CA ASP A 160 -7.24 -7.98 -11.11
C ASP A 160 -7.31 -6.56 -11.67
N PHE A 161 -6.16 -5.90 -11.80
CA PHE A 161 -6.07 -4.52 -12.26
C PHE A 161 -5.22 -4.39 -13.52
N ASP A 162 -5.73 -3.66 -14.51
CA ASP A 162 -5.03 -3.35 -15.76
C ASP A 162 -4.10 -2.13 -15.60
N ALA A 163 -4.45 -1.23 -14.68
CA ALA A 163 -3.65 -0.04 -14.44
C ALA A 163 -3.77 0.46 -13.00
N ILE A 164 -2.69 1.07 -12.52
CA ILE A 164 -2.64 1.78 -11.26
C ILE A 164 -2.13 3.20 -11.47
N LYS A 165 -2.76 4.17 -10.82
CA LYS A 165 -2.35 5.57 -10.79
C LYS A 165 -1.98 5.94 -9.37
N ILE A 166 -0.76 6.39 -9.16
CA ILE A 166 -0.23 6.75 -7.86
C ILE A 166 -0.01 8.26 -7.85
N LYS A 167 -0.73 8.97 -6.98
CA LYS A 167 -0.60 10.40 -6.76
C LYS A 167 0.71 10.68 -6.01
N LYS A 168 1.52 11.59 -6.53
CA LYS A 168 2.77 12.03 -5.91
C LYS A 168 2.82 13.55 -5.88
N CYS A 169 3.53 14.11 -4.92
CA CYS A 169 3.88 15.52 -4.91
C CYS A 169 5.38 15.64 -5.22
N ILE A 170 5.73 16.26 -6.35
CA ILE A 170 7.13 16.50 -6.74
C ILE A 170 7.27 18.01 -6.98
N GLY A 171 8.18 18.66 -6.25
CA GLY A 171 8.44 20.10 -6.42
C GLY A 171 7.24 21.00 -6.08
N GLY A 172 6.28 20.52 -5.30
CA GLY A 172 5.04 21.25 -4.97
C GLY A 172 3.90 21.01 -5.96
N GLU A 173 4.14 20.27 -7.05
CA GLU A 173 3.11 19.92 -8.02
C GLU A 173 2.58 18.51 -7.79
N VAL A 174 1.26 18.37 -7.92
CA VAL A 174 0.58 17.08 -7.84
C VAL A 174 0.66 16.40 -9.20
N ILE A 175 1.39 15.30 -9.25
CA ILE A 175 1.54 14.47 -10.44
C ILE A 175 0.89 13.09 -10.22
N GLN A 176 0.48 12.44 -11.29
CA GLN A 176 0.05 11.04 -11.26
C GLN A 176 1.05 10.16 -11.97
N SER A 177 1.65 9.23 -11.25
CA SER A 177 2.47 8.15 -11.81
C SER A 177 1.54 7.02 -12.26
N VAL A 178 1.43 6.80 -13.57
CA VAL A 178 0.59 5.76 -14.15
C VAL A 178 1.45 4.55 -14.50
N TRP A 179 0.95 3.36 -14.16
CA TRP A 179 1.54 2.08 -14.49
C TRP A 179 0.49 1.17 -15.12
N THR A 180 0.84 0.55 -16.24
CA THR A 180 0.13 -0.54 -16.90
C THR A 180 1.11 -1.67 -17.15
N GLU A 181 0.65 -2.82 -17.65
CA GLU A 181 1.56 -3.92 -18.04
C GLU A 181 2.57 -3.48 -19.11
N GLU A 182 2.19 -2.57 -20.00
CA GLU A 182 2.99 -2.14 -21.15
C GLU A 182 3.69 -0.79 -20.95
N GLU A 183 3.07 0.11 -20.19
CA GLU A 183 3.47 1.51 -20.10
C GLU A 183 3.69 1.98 -18.66
N HIS A 184 4.60 2.94 -18.52
CA HIS A 184 4.84 3.68 -17.30
C HIS A 184 5.10 5.15 -17.67
N TYR A 185 4.31 6.08 -17.14
CA TYR A 185 4.43 7.50 -17.42
C TYR A 185 3.91 8.40 -16.30
N ARG A 186 4.18 9.71 -16.41
CA ARG A 186 3.64 10.75 -15.53
C ARG A 186 2.51 11.49 -16.23
N LYS A 187 1.45 11.77 -15.49
CA LYS A 187 0.34 12.63 -15.92
C LYS A 187 0.31 13.90 -15.07
N GLU A 188 0.39 15.04 -15.75
CA GLU A 188 0.37 16.39 -15.19
C GLU A 188 -0.76 17.17 -15.88
N GLY A 189 -1.89 17.32 -15.18
CA GLY A 189 -3.13 17.81 -15.81
C GLY A 189 -3.56 16.89 -16.95
N ASP A 190 -3.67 17.44 -18.16
CA ASP A 190 -3.98 16.68 -19.38
C ASP A 190 -2.74 16.21 -20.15
N SER A 191 -1.53 16.59 -19.71
CA SER A 191 -0.29 16.20 -20.37
C SER A 191 0.24 14.86 -19.87
N ILE A 192 0.76 14.06 -20.79
CA ILE A 192 1.49 12.81 -20.52
C ILE A 192 2.97 13.06 -20.77
N LYS A 193 3.81 12.71 -19.81
CA LYS A 193 5.27 12.86 -19.85
C LYS A 193 5.96 11.55 -19.50
N ALA A 194 7.13 11.31 -20.08
CA ALA A 194 7.98 10.21 -19.64
C ALA A 194 8.48 10.42 -18.21
N ILE A 195 8.91 9.35 -17.55
CA ILE A 195 9.58 9.46 -16.26
C ILE A 195 11.00 10.01 -16.50
N PRO A 196 11.50 10.91 -15.65
CA PRO A 196 12.89 11.36 -15.67
C PRO A 196 13.87 10.19 -15.77
N GLY A 197 14.81 10.28 -16.71
CA GLY A 197 15.79 9.24 -17.01
C GLY A 197 15.34 8.24 -18.07
N ASN A 198 14.07 8.29 -18.50
CA ASN A 198 13.59 7.53 -19.66
C ASN A 198 13.42 8.40 -20.92
N GLU A 199 13.59 9.73 -20.85
CA GLU A 199 13.29 10.62 -21.99
C GLU A 199 14.11 10.30 -23.25
N GLU A 200 15.33 9.81 -23.07
CA GLU A 200 16.27 9.52 -24.16
C GLU A 200 16.12 8.10 -24.73
N LYS A 201 15.25 7.26 -24.14
CA LYS A 201 15.04 5.89 -24.60
C LYS A 201 14.19 5.85 -25.86
N LYS A 202 14.43 4.84 -26.70
CA LYS A 202 13.64 4.58 -27.93
C LYS A 202 12.14 4.45 -27.67
N GLU A 203 11.77 3.92 -26.50
CA GLU A 203 10.39 3.76 -26.03
C GLU A 203 10.28 4.38 -24.62
N PRO A 204 10.14 5.71 -24.51
CA PRO A 204 10.31 6.43 -23.24
C PRO A 204 9.18 6.18 -22.23
N LEU A 205 8.03 5.68 -22.70
CA LEU A 205 6.86 5.35 -21.90
C LEU A 205 6.76 3.86 -21.58
N LYS A 206 7.69 3.02 -22.02
CA LYS A 206 7.59 1.57 -21.82
C LYS A 206 7.77 1.20 -20.35
N ASN A 207 6.91 0.31 -19.86
CA ASN A 207 7.07 -0.28 -18.54
C ASN A 207 8.36 -1.13 -18.51
N PRO A 208 9.35 -0.79 -17.67
CA PRO A 208 10.58 -1.56 -17.56
C PRO A 208 10.38 -2.94 -16.92
N PHE A 209 9.25 -3.15 -16.24
CA PHE A 209 8.89 -4.41 -15.57
C PHE A 209 7.87 -5.23 -16.37
N ALA A 210 7.57 -4.82 -17.61
CA ALA A 210 6.60 -5.52 -18.46
C ALA A 210 6.89 -7.04 -18.52
N PRO A 211 5.85 -7.90 -18.40
CA PRO A 211 4.42 -7.58 -18.39
C PRO A 211 3.83 -7.32 -16.99
N VAL A 212 4.65 -7.03 -15.97
CA VAL A 212 4.22 -6.92 -14.57
C VAL A 212 4.12 -5.44 -14.15
N ILE A 213 3.03 -5.09 -13.46
CA ILE A 213 2.95 -3.84 -12.70
C ILE A 213 3.69 -4.07 -11.36
N PRO A 214 4.73 -3.29 -11.03
CA PRO A 214 5.62 -3.57 -9.90
C PRO A 214 5.00 -3.20 -8.55
N VAL A 215 3.78 -3.64 -8.27
CA VAL A 215 3.06 -3.30 -7.04
C VAL A 215 2.51 -4.57 -6.41
N SER A 216 2.78 -4.75 -5.12
CA SER A 216 2.18 -5.80 -4.30
C SER A 216 1.01 -5.24 -3.51
N VAL A 217 -0.08 -5.99 -3.41
CA VAL A 217 -1.26 -5.61 -2.64
C VAL A 217 -1.33 -6.42 -1.36
N LEU A 218 -1.35 -5.74 -0.21
CA LEU A 218 -1.64 -6.35 1.08
C LEU A 218 -3.07 -6.01 1.47
N ARG A 219 -3.94 -7.02 1.53
CA ARG A 219 -5.32 -6.90 2.02
C ARG A 219 -5.49 -7.77 3.24
N LEU A 220 -5.87 -7.18 4.37
CA LEU A 220 -6.35 -7.96 5.50
C LEU A 220 -7.75 -8.46 5.16
N ALA A 221 -7.89 -9.77 4.98
CA ALA A 221 -9.21 -10.37 4.94
C ALA A 221 -9.86 -10.14 6.31
N ARG A 222 -11.16 -9.81 6.34
CA ARG A 222 -11.94 -10.03 7.56
C ARG A 222 -11.80 -11.50 7.89
N VAL A 223 -10.98 -11.81 8.88
CA VAL A 223 -11.15 -13.05 9.63
C VAL A 223 -12.53 -12.90 10.22
N GLY A 224 -13.52 -13.50 9.56
CA GLY A 224 -14.82 -13.68 10.15
C GLY A 224 -14.59 -14.21 11.56
N PHE A 225 -15.52 -13.89 12.45
CA PHE A 225 -15.62 -14.43 13.79
C PHE A 225 -15.84 -15.95 13.75
N LEU A 226 -14.93 -16.69 13.10
CA LEU A 226 -14.82 -18.12 13.05
C LEU A 226 -14.03 -18.47 14.28
N ARG A 227 -14.79 -18.99 15.25
CA ARG A 227 -14.34 -19.69 16.45
C ARG A 227 -12.99 -20.34 16.21
N ARG A 228 -12.13 -20.26 17.23
CA ARG A 228 -10.96 -21.13 17.44
C ARG A 228 -11.24 -22.56 16.93
N THR A 229 -10.92 -22.84 15.67
CA THR A 229 -10.67 -24.18 15.20
C THR A 229 -9.16 -24.29 15.10
N LYS A 230 -8.65 -25.18 15.95
CA LYS A 230 -7.24 -25.56 16.04
C LYS A 230 -6.65 -25.68 14.64
N PHE A 231 -5.55 -24.98 14.40
CA PHE A 231 -4.58 -25.38 13.38
C PHE A 231 -3.98 -26.71 13.85
N GLU A 232 -4.58 -27.83 13.44
CA GLU A 232 -3.87 -29.11 13.42
C GLU A 232 -2.99 -29.12 12.17
N SER A 233 -1.69 -29.11 12.42
CA SER A 233 -0.65 -29.32 11.43
C SER A 233 -0.80 -30.71 10.81
N LEU A 234 -1.45 -30.79 9.65
CA LEU A 234 -1.30 -31.95 8.79
C LEU A 234 0.02 -31.81 8.05
N HIS A 235 1.12 -32.23 8.69
CA HIS A 235 2.31 -32.80 8.05
C HIS A 235 3.18 -33.46 9.14
N GLY A 236 3.13 -34.80 9.20
CA GLY A 236 4.22 -35.60 9.76
C GLY A 236 3.81 -36.69 10.77
N GLN A 237 4.18 -37.93 10.41
CA GLN A 237 4.20 -39.18 11.20
C GLN A 237 2.91 -40.01 11.17
N LYS A 238 2.89 -41.30 10.80
CA LYS A 238 3.95 -42.30 10.60
C LYS A 238 3.37 -43.52 9.86
N ARG A 239 4.24 -44.23 9.15
CA ARG A 239 4.03 -45.57 8.58
C ARG A 239 3.68 -46.62 9.66
N ALA A 240 3.07 -47.70 9.15
CA ALA A 240 3.14 -49.11 9.57
C ALA A 240 2.18 -49.60 10.68
N ASN A 241 1.29 -50.53 10.33
CA ASN A 241 1.48 -51.97 10.61
C ASN A 241 0.33 -52.87 10.08
N TYR A 242 0.73 -53.91 9.34
CA TYR A 242 0.21 -55.30 9.26
C TYR A 242 -1.30 -55.59 9.33
N GLN A 243 -1.86 -56.15 8.25
CA GLN A 243 -1.94 -57.60 7.99
C GLN A 243 -2.12 -57.88 6.49
#